data_AF-C0XQX8-F1
#
_entry.id   AF-C0XQX8-F1
#
_cell.length_a   1.000
_cell.length_b   1.000
_cell.length_c   1.000
_cell.angle_alpha   90.00
_cell.angle_beta   90.00
_cell.angle_gamma   90.00
#
_symmetry.space_group_name_H-M   'P 1'
#
loop_
_entity.id
_entity.type
_entity.pdbx_description
1 polymer ?
#
loop_
_entity_poly.entity_id
_entity_poly.type
_entity_poly.pdbx_seq_one_letter_code
_entity_poly.pdbx_strand_id
1 'polypeptide(L)'
;MNVPPTEMRIPMKRTFTATLATFASAALVACGTPAENSTVTVTATPEQTTEVVSSPASATQAEVGGNQAAEQQAAQLPASVSGYTDEARQELADEGVTEAEVERVLQAANNNEAGVEVDYDDDGYYEIKFQGIEIDILPDGTVTDVER
;
A
#
# COMPACT_ATOMS: atom_id res chain seq x y z
N MET A 1 -13.30 24.87 -37.71
CA MET A 1 -12.91 24.05 -36.54
C MET A 1 -11.68 23.25 -36.92
N ASN A 2 -10.55 23.50 -36.27
CA ASN A 2 -9.28 22.82 -36.54
C ASN A 2 -9.04 21.84 -35.39
N VAL A 3 -9.13 20.54 -35.66
CA VAL A 3 -8.87 19.48 -34.67
C VAL A 3 -7.35 19.24 -34.67
N PRO A 4 -6.64 19.32 -33.54
CA PRO A 4 -5.23 18.94 -33.52
C PRO A 4 -5.08 17.41 -33.67
N PRO A 5 -4.04 16.92 -34.35
CA PRO A 5 -3.78 15.50 -34.44
C PRO A 5 -3.31 14.93 -33.10
N THR A 6 -3.85 13.78 -32.74
CA THR A 6 -3.42 12.92 -31.64
C THR A 6 -1.94 12.59 -31.79
N GLU A 7 -1.10 13.17 -30.92
CA GLU A 7 0.29 12.74 -30.78
C GLU A 7 0.32 11.33 -30.18
N MET A 8 0.64 10.39 -31.05
CA MET A 8 1.03 9.02 -30.76
C MET A 8 2.33 9.06 -29.95
N ARG A 9 2.22 8.99 -28.61
CA ARG A 9 3.38 8.83 -27.72
C ARG A 9 4.09 7.53 -28.06
N ILE A 10 5.27 7.69 -28.66
CA ILE A 10 6.22 6.62 -28.96
C ILE A 10 6.67 6.03 -27.61
N PRO A 11 6.53 4.71 -27.36
CA PRO A 11 7.14 4.11 -26.19
C PRO A 11 8.66 4.17 -26.36
N MET A 12 9.30 5.00 -25.53
CA MET A 12 10.76 5.08 -25.41
C MET A 12 11.24 3.77 -24.78
N LYS A 13 11.65 2.83 -25.62
CA LYS A 13 12.32 1.59 -25.21
C LYS A 13 13.62 1.96 -24.50
N ARG A 14 13.60 2.01 -23.16
CA ARG A 14 14.80 2.21 -22.35
C ARG A 14 15.62 0.93 -22.37
N THR A 15 16.71 0.95 -23.12
CA THR A 15 17.70 -0.13 -23.20
C THR A 15 18.51 -0.15 -21.91
N PHE A 16 18.13 -1.02 -20.96
CA PHE A 16 18.92 -1.26 -19.75
C PHE A 16 20.13 -2.12 -20.10
N THR A 17 21.34 -1.61 -19.85
CA THR A 17 22.59 -2.34 -20.02
C THR A 17 22.95 -2.98 -18.68
N ALA A 18 22.94 -4.31 -18.65
CA ALA A 18 23.28 -5.11 -17.48
C ALA A 18 24.76 -4.95 -17.10
N THR A 19 25.05 -4.73 -15.81
CA THR A 19 26.40 -4.87 -15.24
C THR A 19 26.33 -5.86 -14.08
N LEU A 20 26.95 -7.04 -14.28
CA LEU A 20 27.17 -8.03 -13.22
C LEU A 20 28.23 -7.52 -12.24
N ALA A 21 27.94 -7.61 -10.94
CA ALA A 21 28.95 -7.50 -9.88
C ALA A 21 28.78 -8.67 -8.90
N THR A 22 29.67 -9.65 -9.02
CA THR A 22 29.77 -10.81 -8.12
C THR A 22 30.58 -10.40 -6.89
N PHE A 23 29.98 -10.39 -5.70
CA PHE A 23 30.72 -10.26 -4.45
C PHE A 23 30.36 -11.36 -3.44
N ALA A 24 31.41 -11.87 -2.80
CA ALA A 24 31.52 -13.16 -2.15
C ALA A 24 30.95 -13.20 -0.72
N SER A 25 30.43 -14.37 -0.36
CA SER A 25 29.94 -14.73 0.97
C SER A 25 31.01 -14.67 2.06
N ALA A 26 30.64 -14.16 3.23
CA ALA A 26 31.27 -14.50 4.50
C ALA A 26 30.19 -14.94 5.50
N ALA A 27 30.21 -16.22 5.85
CA ALA A 27 29.39 -16.80 6.92
C ALA A 27 30.19 -16.78 8.23
N LEU A 28 29.62 -16.28 9.33
CA LEU A 28 30.02 -16.63 10.68
C LEU A 28 28.79 -16.74 11.59
N VAL A 29 28.69 -17.90 12.22
CA VAL A 29 27.65 -18.42 13.12
C VAL A 29 27.67 -17.70 14.47
N ALA A 30 26.49 -17.45 15.05
CA ALA A 30 26.32 -17.50 16.50
C ALA A 30 24.91 -17.94 16.89
N CYS A 31 24.85 -19.12 17.52
CA CYS A 31 23.69 -19.69 18.20
C CYS A 31 23.15 -18.76 19.29
N GLY A 32 21.84 -18.53 19.27
CA GLY A 32 21.07 -18.11 20.43
C GLY A 32 19.84 -19.01 20.53
N THR A 33 19.91 -20.00 21.42
CA THR A 33 18.83 -20.95 21.73
C THR A 33 17.59 -20.27 22.34
N PRO A 34 16.39 -20.86 22.17
CA PRO A 34 15.11 -20.24 22.48
C PRO A 34 14.83 -20.22 23.99
N ALA A 35 14.33 -19.09 24.48
CA ALA A 35 13.68 -19.03 25.79
C ALA A 35 12.19 -19.36 25.59
N GLU A 36 11.78 -20.46 26.21
CA GLU A 36 10.42 -20.93 26.27
C GLU A 36 9.51 -20.01 27.11
N ASN A 37 8.22 -20.12 26.78
CA ASN A 37 7.10 -20.07 27.70
C ASN A 37 6.59 -18.68 28.12
N SER A 38 5.47 -18.26 27.52
CA SER A 38 4.36 -17.69 28.30
C SER A 38 3.04 -17.72 27.53
N THR A 39 2.26 -18.73 27.90
CA THR A 39 0.84 -18.61 28.26
C THR A 39 -0.13 -18.14 27.19
N VAL A 40 -0.60 -19.13 26.44
CA VAL A 40 -1.94 -19.17 25.86
C VAL A 40 -2.97 -18.91 26.96
N THR A 41 -3.70 -17.81 26.87
CA THR A 41 -4.96 -17.62 27.60
C THR A 41 -6.09 -17.61 26.58
N VAL A 42 -6.70 -18.78 26.39
CA VAL A 42 -7.98 -18.92 25.70
C VAL A 42 -9.06 -18.56 26.72
N THR A 43 -9.71 -17.42 26.53
CA THR A 43 -11.00 -17.15 27.16
C THR A 43 -12.08 -17.40 26.11
N ALA A 44 -12.68 -18.59 26.17
CA ALA A 44 -13.94 -18.88 25.51
C ALA A 44 -15.08 -18.38 26.39
N THR A 45 -16.01 -17.59 25.85
CA THR A 45 -17.35 -17.38 26.43
C THR A 45 -18.34 -17.10 25.30
N PRO A 46 -19.52 -17.75 25.29
CA PRO A 46 -20.34 -17.98 24.10
C PRO A 46 -21.34 -16.85 23.77
N GLU A 47 -21.69 -16.82 22.49
CA GLU A 47 -23.03 -16.67 21.89
C GLU A 47 -23.99 -15.63 22.48
N GLN A 48 -24.26 -14.57 21.71
CA GLN A 48 -25.56 -13.90 21.71
C GLN A 48 -26.06 -13.79 20.27
N THR A 49 -26.92 -14.75 19.92
CA THR A 49 -27.90 -14.67 18.85
C THR A 49 -28.77 -13.44 19.02
N THR A 50 -28.93 -12.64 17.97
CA THR A 50 -30.10 -11.77 17.83
C THR A 50 -30.53 -11.79 16.38
N GLU A 51 -31.59 -12.55 16.13
CA GLU A 51 -32.38 -12.50 14.90
C GLU A 51 -33.19 -11.20 14.91
N VAL A 52 -33.12 -10.42 13.84
CA VAL A 52 -34.24 -9.56 13.42
C VAL A 52 -34.45 -9.78 11.92
N VAL A 53 -35.53 -10.50 11.63
CA VAL A 53 -36.06 -10.84 10.31
C VAL A 53 -36.77 -9.62 9.70
N SER A 54 -36.38 -9.28 8.46
CA SER A 54 -37.17 -8.88 7.27
C SER A 54 -38.34 -7.87 7.43
N SER A 55 -38.59 -6.85 6.59
CA SER A 55 -38.54 -6.66 5.13
C SER A 55 -39.29 -5.31 4.81
N PRO A 56 -39.61 -4.90 3.56
CA PRO A 56 -38.74 -4.44 2.45
C PRO A 56 -39.16 -3.06 1.85
N ALA A 57 -38.38 -2.59 0.85
CA ALA A 57 -38.72 -1.62 -0.23
C ALA A 57 -38.97 -0.15 0.19
N SER A 58 -38.57 0.90 -0.55
CA SER A 58 -38.05 1.09 -1.91
C SER A 58 -37.54 2.53 -1.98
N ALA A 59 -36.44 2.79 -2.69
CA ALA A 59 -36.32 3.95 -3.60
C ALA A 59 -34.95 3.91 -4.30
N THR A 60 -35.00 3.72 -5.61
CA THR A 60 -34.00 4.15 -6.60
C THR A 60 -33.14 5.29 -6.10
N GLN A 61 -31.84 5.04 -5.97
CA GLN A 61 -30.85 6.10 -5.94
C GLN A 61 -30.02 5.96 -7.22
N ALA A 62 -30.07 7.02 -8.01
CA ALA A 62 -29.37 7.15 -9.27
C ALA A 62 -27.87 6.93 -9.04
N GLU A 63 -27.27 6.22 -9.99
CA GLU A 63 -25.85 5.96 -10.11
C GLU A 63 -25.04 7.26 -9.95
N VAL A 64 -24.37 7.40 -8.81
CA VAL A 64 -23.18 8.25 -8.69
C VAL A 64 -22.00 7.30 -8.78
N GLY A 65 -21.70 6.92 -10.02
CA GLY A 65 -20.49 6.18 -10.36
C GLY A 65 -19.28 7.10 -10.15
N GLY A 66 -18.43 6.71 -9.21
CA GLY A 66 -17.24 7.45 -8.78
C GLY A 66 -17.35 7.79 -7.31
N ASN A 67 -16.73 6.95 -6.47
CA ASN A 67 -16.28 7.19 -5.07
C ASN A 67 -16.49 5.96 -4.15
N GLN A 68 -17.42 5.05 -4.46
CA GLN A 68 -17.60 3.84 -3.63
C GLN A 68 -16.39 2.88 -3.69
N ALA A 69 -15.65 2.87 -4.80
CA ALA A 69 -14.42 2.08 -4.93
C ALA A 69 -13.29 2.66 -4.05
N ALA A 70 -13.07 3.98 -4.11
CA ALA A 70 -12.08 4.67 -3.27
C ALA A 70 -12.38 4.52 -1.77
N GLU A 71 -13.65 4.63 -1.37
CA GLU A 71 -14.07 4.43 0.03
C GLU A 71 -13.90 2.96 0.51
N GLN A 72 -14.04 1.98 -0.39
CA GLN A 72 -13.79 0.56 -0.09
C GLN A 72 -12.31 0.18 -0.15
N GLN A 73 -11.50 0.90 -0.94
CA GLN A 73 -10.05 0.73 -1.00
C GLN A 73 -9.37 1.32 0.24
N ALA A 74 -9.81 2.48 0.73
CA ALA A 74 -9.31 3.05 1.99
C ALA A 74 -9.59 2.13 3.20
N ALA A 75 -10.69 1.36 3.17
CA ALA A 75 -11.04 0.40 4.21
C ALA A 75 -10.12 -0.85 4.25
N GLN A 76 -9.25 -1.03 3.25
CA GLN A 76 -8.32 -2.16 3.15
C GLN A 76 -6.85 -1.77 3.24
N LEU A 77 -6.55 -0.46 3.29
CA LEU A 77 -5.19 0.02 3.49
C LEU A 77 -4.65 -0.43 4.86
N PRO A 78 -3.34 -0.72 4.95
CA PRO A 78 -2.71 -0.95 6.24
C PRO A 78 -2.81 0.31 7.10
N ALA A 79 -3.08 0.13 8.40
CA ALA A 79 -3.22 1.25 9.34
C ALA A 79 -1.88 1.92 9.67
N SER A 80 -0.76 1.22 9.44
CA SER A 80 0.59 1.68 9.74
C SER A 80 1.61 0.96 8.87
N VAL A 81 2.75 1.60 8.64
CA VAL A 81 3.91 0.97 8.03
C VAL A 81 4.47 -0.11 8.98
N SER A 82 4.67 -1.32 8.48
CA SER A 82 5.25 -2.44 9.23
C SER A 82 6.75 -2.61 8.95
N GLY A 83 7.23 -2.12 7.81
CA GLY A 83 8.63 -2.15 7.43
C GLY A 83 8.88 -1.56 6.05
N TYR A 84 10.13 -1.65 5.62
CA TYR A 84 10.61 -1.21 4.31
C TYR A 84 11.48 -2.32 3.72
N THR A 85 11.35 -2.58 2.42
CA THR A 85 12.32 -3.35 1.64
C THR A 85 13.68 -2.65 1.60
N ASP A 86 14.72 -3.34 1.15
CA ASP A 86 16.04 -2.73 1.00
C ASP A 86 16.03 -1.67 -0.11
N GLU A 87 15.24 -1.91 -1.17
CA GLU A 87 14.97 -0.98 -2.27
C GLU A 87 14.32 0.31 -1.76
N ALA A 88 13.18 0.22 -1.05
CA ALA A 88 12.51 1.39 -0.48
C ALA A 88 13.40 2.18 0.48
N ARG A 89 14.27 1.51 1.26
CA ARG A 89 15.23 2.18 2.15
C ARG A 89 16.27 2.97 1.38
N GLN A 90 16.72 2.45 0.23
CA GLN A 90 17.64 3.16 -0.63
C GLN A 90 16.95 4.39 -1.24
N GLU A 91 15.73 4.22 -1.73
CA GLU A 91 14.95 5.29 -2.36
C GLU A 91 14.60 6.42 -1.40
N LEU A 92 14.27 6.12 -0.13
CA LEU A 92 14.13 7.15 0.90
C LEU A 92 15.36 8.08 0.96
N ALA A 93 16.56 7.50 0.86
CA ALA A 93 17.80 8.26 0.87
C ALA A 93 18.07 9.00 -0.44
N ASP A 94 17.79 8.38 -1.59
CA ASP A 94 18.04 8.93 -2.92
C ASP A 94 17.06 10.07 -3.25
N GLU A 95 15.78 9.91 -2.87
CA GLU A 95 14.70 10.89 -3.09
C GLU A 95 14.61 11.94 -1.97
N GLY A 96 15.36 11.76 -0.88
CA GLY A 96 15.35 12.66 0.27
C GLY A 96 13.98 12.71 0.97
N VAL A 97 13.31 11.56 1.03
CA VAL A 97 12.03 11.37 1.72
C VAL A 97 12.31 10.72 3.07
N THR A 98 11.68 11.23 4.12
CA THR A 98 11.79 10.67 5.48
C THR A 98 10.72 9.63 5.74
N GLU A 99 10.98 8.67 6.64
CA GLU A 99 9.97 7.70 7.08
C GLU A 99 8.70 8.40 7.63
N ALA A 100 8.85 9.56 8.28
CA ALA A 100 7.72 10.36 8.76
C ALA A 100 6.86 10.96 7.63
N GLU A 101 7.46 11.29 6.48
CA GLU A 101 6.72 11.71 5.29
C GLU A 101 5.93 10.54 4.71
N VAL A 102 6.51 9.34 4.66
CA VAL A 102 5.80 8.11 4.24
C VAL A 102 4.62 7.80 5.17
N GLU A 103 4.82 7.88 6.49
CA GLU A 103 3.73 7.72 7.46
C GLU A 103 2.62 8.76 7.23
N ARG A 104 2.99 9.99 6.87
CA ARG A 104 2.03 11.06 6.58
C ARG A 104 1.21 10.78 5.31
N VAL A 105 1.84 10.22 4.27
CA VAL A 105 1.16 9.78 3.03
C VAL A 105 0.15 8.67 3.36
N LEU A 106 0.57 7.63 4.08
CA LEU A 106 -0.32 6.55 4.49
C LEU A 106 -1.47 7.05 5.39
N GLN A 107 -1.19 7.99 6.29
CA GLN A 107 -2.20 8.61 7.13
C GLN A 107 -3.20 9.44 6.30
N ALA A 108 -2.75 10.19 5.30
CA ALA A 108 -3.65 10.93 4.40
C ALA A 108 -4.61 9.97 3.68
N ALA A 109 -4.09 8.84 3.21
CA ALA A 109 -4.87 7.82 2.52
C ALA A 109 -5.92 7.18 3.44
N ASN A 110 -5.50 6.74 4.64
CA ASN A 110 -6.42 6.19 5.65
C ASN A 110 -7.52 7.19 6.07
N ASN A 111 -7.21 8.48 6.07
CA ASN A 111 -8.15 9.54 6.44
C ASN A 111 -8.99 10.07 5.26
N ASN A 112 -8.79 9.56 4.04
CA ASN A 112 -9.41 10.07 2.82
C ASN A 112 -9.23 11.60 2.66
N GLU A 113 -8.01 12.09 2.93
CA GLU A 113 -7.72 13.52 2.84
C GLU A 113 -7.81 14.05 1.41
N ALA A 114 -8.15 15.32 1.26
CA ALA A 114 -8.25 15.94 -0.06
C ALA A 114 -6.88 15.93 -0.78
N GLY A 115 -6.87 15.39 -2.00
CA GLY A 115 -5.67 15.33 -2.84
C GLY A 115 -4.79 14.09 -2.62
N VAL A 116 -5.26 13.10 -1.85
CA VAL A 116 -4.66 11.76 -1.87
C VAL A 116 -5.25 10.95 -3.02
N GLU A 117 -4.39 10.25 -3.75
CA GLU A 117 -4.77 9.26 -4.77
C GLU A 117 -4.33 7.89 -4.24
N VAL A 118 -5.22 6.90 -4.35
CA VAL A 118 -4.98 5.52 -3.89
C VAL A 118 -5.48 4.59 -4.97
N ASP A 119 -4.57 3.81 -5.53
CA ASP A 119 -4.86 2.76 -6.50
C ASP A 119 -4.34 1.41 -5.98
N TYR A 120 -4.99 0.32 -6.39
CA TYR A 120 -4.52 -1.04 -6.08
C TYR A 120 -4.04 -1.66 -7.38
N ASP A 121 -2.77 -1.99 -7.44
CA ASP A 121 -2.15 -2.60 -8.61
C ASP A 121 -2.47 -4.11 -8.67
N ASP A 122 -2.49 -4.65 -9.89
CA ASP A 122 -2.71 -6.09 -10.14
C ASP A 122 -1.60 -6.97 -9.52
N ASP A 123 -0.42 -6.40 -9.27
CA ASP A 123 0.72 -7.04 -8.60
C ASP A 123 0.57 -7.14 -7.07
N GLY A 124 -0.51 -6.56 -6.51
CA GLY A 124 -0.95 -6.83 -5.14
C GLY A 124 -0.47 -5.84 -4.08
N TYR A 125 -0.10 -4.62 -4.49
CA TYR A 125 0.24 -3.51 -3.61
C TYR A 125 -0.72 -2.32 -3.83
N TYR A 126 -0.73 -1.40 -2.88
CA TYR A 126 -1.39 -0.11 -3.02
C TYR A 126 -0.36 0.94 -3.43
N GLU A 127 -0.65 1.67 -4.50
CA GLU A 127 0.07 2.88 -4.90
C GLU A 127 -0.65 4.07 -4.25
N ILE A 128 0.07 4.87 -3.46
CA ILE A 128 -0.49 6.02 -2.74
C ILE A 128 0.30 7.27 -3.06
N LYS A 129 -0.37 8.27 -3.63
CA LYS A 129 0.22 9.56 -3.98
C LYS A 129 -0.33 10.68 -3.13
N PHE A 130 0.55 11.44 -2.47
CA PHE A 130 0.16 12.62 -1.69
C PHE A 130 1.28 13.66 -1.63
N GLN A 131 0.96 14.93 -1.93
CA GLN A 131 1.91 16.06 -1.89
C GLN A 131 3.20 15.87 -2.71
N GLY A 132 3.13 15.12 -3.81
CA GLY A 132 4.30 14.81 -4.63
C GLY A 132 5.22 13.78 -3.99
N ILE A 133 4.67 12.87 -3.20
CA ILE A 133 5.34 11.64 -2.75
C ILE A 133 4.42 10.49 -3.15
N GLU A 134 4.99 9.46 -3.76
CA GLU A 134 4.32 8.23 -4.15
C GLU A 134 4.95 7.07 -3.39
N ILE A 135 4.12 6.18 -2.84
CA ILE A 135 4.60 4.99 -2.13
C ILE A 135 3.84 3.78 -2.61
N ASP A 136 4.57 2.67 -2.76
CA ASP A 136 3.98 1.35 -2.94
C ASP A 136 4.00 0.62 -1.61
N ILE A 137 2.83 0.17 -1.15
CA ILE A 137 2.68 -0.51 0.13
C ILE A 137 1.86 -1.79 0.02
N LEU A 138 2.43 -2.89 0.53
CA LEU A 138 1.75 -4.17 0.60
C LEU A 138 0.61 -4.14 1.63
N PRO A 139 -0.40 -5.02 1.50
CA PRO A 139 -1.50 -5.13 2.48
C PRO A 139 -1.05 -5.41 3.93
N ASP A 140 0.17 -5.91 4.13
CA ASP A 140 0.77 -6.12 5.46
C ASP A 140 1.48 -4.89 6.05
N GLY A 141 1.50 -3.78 5.31
CA GLY A 141 2.14 -2.52 5.69
C GLY A 141 3.60 -2.38 5.28
N THR A 142 4.17 -3.34 4.54
CA THR A 142 5.56 -3.24 4.05
C THR A 142 5.62 -2.31 2.86
N VAL A 143 6.42 -1.25 2.95
CA VAL A 143 6.67 -0.33 1.83
C VAL A 143 7.74 -0.93 0.92
N THR A 144 7.43 -1.00 -0.37
CA THR A 144 8.28 -1.63 -1.39
C THR A 144 9.01 -0.62 -2.27
N ASP A 145 8.43 0.57 -2.46
CA ASP A 145 8.95 1.63 -3.33
C ASP A 145 8.58 3.02 -2.77
N VAL A 146 9.44 4.02 -2.98
CA VAL A 146 9.19 5.43 -2.60
C VAL A 146 9.74 6.39 -3.66
N GLU A 147 8.87 7.22 -4.25
CA GLU A 147 9.26 8.26 -5.23
C GLU A 147 8.78 9.67 -4.85
N ARG A 148 9.45 10.70 -5.40
CA ARG A 148 9.12 12.13 -5.20
C ARG A 148 8.97 12.92 -6.52
#